data_AF-A0A3P7JHD6-F1
#
_entry.id   AF-A0A3P7JHD6-F1
#
_cell.length_a   1.000
_cell.length_b   1.000
_cell.length_c   1.000
_cell.angle_alpha   90.00
_cell.angle_beta   90.00
_cell.angle_gamma   90.00
#
_symmetry.space_group_name_H-M   'P 1'
#
loop_
_entity.id
_entity.type
_entity.pdbx_description
1 polymer ?
#
loop_
_entity_poly.entity_id
_entity_poly.type
_entity_poly.pdbx_seq_one_letter_code
_entity_poly.pdbx_strand_id
1 'polypeptide(L)' 'MLLNQPISPKQLLLRHCEFAARFGRISNLDPYGRQLSFAQYYLLDVLFAVVSTLVIIAYISLKLFNRHYSLPAKCKKD' A
#
# COMPACT_ATOMS: atom_id res chain seq x y z
N MET A 1 29.72 -13.94 -2.96
CA MET A 1 29.58 -14.97 -1.91
C MET A 1 30.32 -14.51 -0.69
N LEU A 2 29.76 -14.71 0.52
CA LEU A 2 30.45 -14.35 1.77
C LEU A 2 31.70 -15.24 1.89
N LEU A 3 32.88 -14.63 2.05
CA LEU A 3 34.17 -15.35 2.02
C LEU A 3 34.32 -16.36 3.17
N ASN A 4 33.73 -16.08 4.34
CA ASN A 4 33.86 -16.88 5.55
C ASN A 4 32.48 -17.37 6.04
N GLN A 5 31.78 -18.16 5.24
CA GLN A 5 30.57 -18.84 5.72
C GLN A 5 30.94 -20.07 6.56
N PRO A 6 30.37 -20.25 7.76
CA PRO A 6 30.67 -21.39 8.62
C PRO A 6 30.13 -22.72 8.08
N ILE A 7 29.24 -22.70 7.09
CA ILE A 7 28.63 -23.88 6.48
C ILE A 7 28.72 -23.75 4.96
N SER A 8 29.07 -24.82 4.26
CA SER A 8 29.12 -24.83 2.79
C SER A 8 27.71 -24.61 2.18
N PRO A 9 27.58 -23.88 1.07
CA PRO A 9 26.28 -23.64 0.43
C PRO A 9 25.54 -24.93 0.05
N LYS A 10 26.25 -25.96 -0.41
CA LYS A 10 25.67 -27.27 -0.76
C LYS A 10 25.02 -27.92 0.46
N GLN A 11 25.70 -27.94 1.60
CA GLN A 11 25.19 -28.53 2.83
C GLN A 11 24.02 -27.73 3.40
N LEU A 12 24.07 -26.40 3.28
CA LEU A 12 22.97 -25.52 3.67
C LEU A 12 21.70 -25.87 2.88
N LEU A 13 21.81 -25.98 1.54
CA LEU A 13 20.69 -26.33 0.67
C LEU A 13 20.10 -27.71 1.03
N LEU A 14 20.95 -28.74 1.18
CA LEU A 14 20.50 -30.08 1.56
C LEU A 14 19.71 -30.05 2.88
N ARG A 15 20.22 -29.32 3.89
CA ARG A 15 19.53 -29.20 5.19
C ARG A 15 18.17 -28.51 5.08
N HIS A 16 18.04 -27.51 4.21
CA HIS A 16 16.76 -26.83 3.96
C HIS A 16 15.77 -27.76 3.23
N CYS A 17 16.25 -28.54 2.26
CA CYS A 17 15.45 -29.54 1.57
C CYS A 17 14.98 -30.66 2.51
N GLU A 18 15.87 -31.20 3.35
CA GLU A 18 15.53 -32.21 4.36
C GLU A 18 14.49 -31.69 5.36
N PHE A 19 14.65 -30.45 5.82
CA PHE A 19 13.69 -29.79 6.69
C PHE A 19 12.32 -29.65 6.01
N ALA A 20 12.29 -29.18 4.76
CA ALA A 20 11.06 -29.05 3.98
C ALA A 20 10.40 -30.41 3.71
N ALA A 21 11.18 -31.46 3.43
CA ALA A 21 10.68 -32.82 3.23
C ALA A 21 10.10 -33.41 4.52
N ARG A 22 10.71 -33.12 5.68
CA ARG A 22 10.28 -33.65 6.98
C ARG A 22 9.03 -32.95 7.53
N PHE A 23 8.92 -31.63 7.39
CA PHE A 23 7.86 -30.84 8.03
C PHE A 23 6.81 -30.29 7.05
N GLY A 24 7.09 -30.31 5.74
CA GLY A 24 6.15 -29.83 4.73
C GLY A 24 5.83 -28.34 4.84
N ARG A 25 4.56 -27.97 4.62
CA ARG A 25 4.10 -26.58 4.73
C ARG A 25 3.92 -26.19 6.19
N ILE A 26 4.67 -25.19 6.61
CA ILE A 26 4.52 -24.56 7.93
C ILE A 26 3.53 -23.40 7.77
N SER A 27 2.41 -23.45 8.50
CA SER A 27 1.35 -22.43 8.43
C SER A 27 1.86 -21.00 8.70
N ASN A 28 2.81 -20.85 9.62
CA ASN A 28 3.46 -19.58 9.93
C ASN A 28 4.40 -19.04 8.83
N LEU A 29 4.82 -19.90 7.88
CA LEU A 29 5.63 -19.48 6.73
C LEU A 29 4.79 -19.15 5.50
N ASP A 30 3.46 -19.37 5.54
CA ASP A 30 2.59 -18.93 4.45
C ASP A 30 2.30 -17.43 4.63
N PRO A 31 2.59 -16.57 3.63
CA PRO A 31 2.25 -15.16 3.73
C PRO A 31 0.74 -14.98 3.91
N TYR A 32 0.36 -14.26 4.97
CA TYR A 32 -1.03 -13.88 5.25
C TYR A 32 -1.70 -13.14 4.08
N GLY A 33 -0.92 -12.49 3.22
CA GLY A 33 -1.41 -11.86 1.99
C GLY A 33 -2.19 -12.81 1.08
N ARG A 34 -1.92 -14.11 1.09
CA ARG A 34 -2.66 -15.12 0.31
C ARG A 34 -4.09 -15.33 0.80
N GLN A 35 -4.34 -15.04 2.08
CA GLN A 35 -5.63 -15.25 2.74
C GLN A 35 -6.50 -13.99 2.73
N LEU A 36 -5.95 -12.84 2.32
CA LEU A 36 -6.68 -11.58 2.27
C LEU A 36 -7.68 -11.57 1.12
N SER A 37 -8.83 -10.93 1.36
CA SER A 37 -9.77 -10.63 0.27
C SER A 37 -9.19 -9.59 -0.68
N PHE A 38 -9.67 -9.55 -1.93
CA PHE A 38 -9.24 -8.56 -2.92
C PHE A 38 -9.29 -7.12 -2.39
N ALA A 39 -10.36 -6.77 -1.66
CA ALA A 39 -10.51 -5.43 -1.09
C ALA A 39 -9.46 -5.10 -0.02
N GLN A 40 -9.11 -6.05 0.84
CA GLN A 40 -8.07 -5.88 1.88
C GLN A 40 -6.67 -5.88 1.28
N TYR A 41 -6.42 -6.75 0.31
CA TYR A 41 -5.12 -6.86 -0.37
C TYR A 41 -4.75 -5.54 -1.07
N TYR A 42 -5.73 -4.87 -1.68
CA TYR A 42 -5.54 -3.58 -2.35
C TYR A 42 -5.87 -2.36 -1.48
N LEU A 43 -6.25 -2.55 -0.20
CA LEU A 43 -6.59 -1.45 0.74
C LEU A 43 -7.59 -0.46 0.13
N LEU A 44 -8.66 -0.97 -0.46
CA LEU A 44 -9.63 -0.15 -1.20
C LEU A 44 -10.34 0.89 -0.31
N ASP A 45 -10.48 0.59 0.98
CA ASP A 45 -11.00 1.51 2.00
C ASP A 45 -10.09 2.74 2.18
N VAL A 46 -8.78 2.53 2.31
CA VAL A 46 -7.79 3.61 2.42
C VAL A 46 -7.72 4.41 1.12
N LEU A 47 -7.74 3.74 -0.03
CA LEU A 47 -7.76 4.40 -1.33
C LEU A 47 -8.98 5.33 -1.47
N PHE A 48 -10.16 4.84 -1.08
CA PHE A 48 -11.39 5.64 -1.12
C PHE A 48 -11.33 6.84 -0.18
N ALA A 49 -10.79 6.67 1.03
CA ALA A 49 -10.61 7.76 1.98
C ALA A 49 -9.68 8.85 1.44
N VAL A 50 -8.55 8.47 0.82
CA VAL A 50 -7.60 9.41 0.20
C VAL A 50 -8.25 10.16 -0.96
N VAL A 51 -8.89 9.44 -1.89
CA VAL A 51 -9.55 10.05 -3.06
C VAL A 51 -10.67 11.00 -2.62
N SER A 52 -11.51 10.58 -1.68
CA SER A 52 -12.58 11.43 -1.12
C SER A 52 -12.02 12.71 -0.51
N THR A 53 -10.94 12.61 0.27
CA THR A 53 -10.28 13.76 0.88
C THR A 53 -9.75 14.74 -0.18
N LEU A 54 -9.09 14.22 -1.22
CA LEU A 54 -8.60 15.05 -2.33
C LEU A 54 -9.73 15.75 -3.09
N VAL A 55 -10.84 15.06 -3.34
CA VAL A 55 -12.03 15.64 -4.00
C VAL A 55 -12.64 16.75 -3.15
N ILE A 56 -12.75 16.56 -1.83
CA ILE A 56 -13.27 17.59 -0.91
C ILE A 56 -12.36 18.82 -0.93
N ILE A 57 -11.05 18.64 -0.85
CA ILE A 57 -10.08 19.73 -0.91
C ILE A 57 -10.22 20.48 -2.24
N ALA A 58 -10.21 19.77 -3.37
CA ALA A 58 -10.37 20.38 -4.69
C ALA A 58 -11.68 21.16 -4.83
N TYR A 59 -12.79 20.59 -4.34
CA TYR A 59 -14.09 21.26 -4.34
C TYR A 59 -14.09 22.56 -3.51
N ILE A 60 -13.51 22.53 -2.30
CA ILE A 60 -13.38 23.72 -1.45
C ILE A 60 -12.51 24.77 -2.15
N SER A 61 -11.36 24.39 -2.70
CA SER A 61 -10.47 25.29 -3.43
C SER A 61 -11.17 25.95 -4.62
N LEU A 62 -11.89 25.19 -5.45
CA LEU A 62 -12.66 25.73 -6.57
C LEU A 62 -13.78 26.67 -6.11
N LYS A 63 -14.48 26.34 -5.02
CA LYS A 63 -15.53 27.19 -4.46
C LYS A 63 -14.96 28.51 -3.92
N LEU A 64 -13.82 28.46 -3.23
CA LEU A 64 -13.12 29.64 -2.73
C LEU A 64 -12.61 30.50 -3.88
N PHE A 65 -12.01 29.88 -4.90
CA PHE A 65 -11.58 30.55 -6.13
C PHE A 65 -12.77 31.26 -6.78
N ASN A 66 -13.85 30.54 -7.10
CA ASN A 66 -15.05 31.13 -7.71
C ASN A 66 -15.65 32.27 -6.87
N ARG A 67 -15.62 32.17 -5.53
CA ARG A 67 -16.02 33.25 -4.63
C ARG A 67 -15.11 34.48 -4.75
N HIS A 68 -13.79 34.30 -4.81
CA HIS A 68 -12.85 35.40 -5.00
C HIS A 68 -13.01 36.12 -6.35
N TYR A 69 -13.34 35.40 -7.43
CA TYR A 69 -13.57 36.01 -8.76
C TYR A 69 -14.96 36.67 -8.90
N SER A 70 -15.96 36.26 -8.10
CA SER A 70 -17.29 36.87 -8.12
C SER A 70 -17.42 38.13 -7.26
N LEU A 71 -16.53 38.34 -6.28
CA LEU A 71 -16.44 39.58 -5.49
C LEU A 71 -16.05 40.85 -6.29
N PRO A 72 -15.02 40.86 -7.16
CA PRO A 72 -14.64 42.05 -7.93
C PRO A 72 -15.70 42.45 -8.97
N ALA A 73 -16.53 41.52 -9.45
CA ALA A 73 -17.61 41.82 -10.38
C ALA A 73 -18.78 42.58 -9.72
N LYS A 74 -18.94 42.49 -8.39
CA LYS A 74 -20.04 43.14 -7.65
C LYS A 74 -19.71 44.57 -7.19
N CYS A 75 -18.42 44.92 -7.06
CA CYS A 75 -17.96 46.23 -6.58
C CYS A 75 -17.89 47.32 -7.69
N LYS A 76 -18.09 46.94 -8.96
CA LYS A 76 -18.01 47.86 -10.12
C LYS A 76 -19.37 48.39 -10.60
N LYS A 77 -20.45 48.19 -9.83
CA LYS A 77 -21.82 48.47 -10.26
C LYS A 77 -22.55 49.54 -9.43
N ASP A 78 -21.83 50.26 -8.58
CA ASP A 78 -22.32 51.45 -7.87
C ASP A 78 -21.72 52.73 -8.49
#